data_AF-A0AAF0ZAY9-F1
#
_entry.id   AF-A0AAF0ZAY9-F1
#
_cell.length_a   1.000
_cell.length_b   1.000
_cell.length_c   1.000
_cell.angle_alpha   90.00
_cell.angle_beta   90.00
_cell.angle_gamma   90.00
#
_symmetry.space_group_name_H-M   'P 1'
#
loop_
_entity.id
_entity.type
_entity.pdbx_description
1 polymer ?
#
loop_
_entity_poly.entity_id
_entity_poly.type
_entity_poly.pdbx_seq_one_letter_code
_entity_poly.pdbx_strand_id
1 'polypeptide(L)'
;MHEPAKILRIGEMIKRLLEEVRSAPLDEAARARLAEVHERSITELEDGLSPDLVAELHRITLPFTDDAVPSEAELRIAQAQLVGWLEGLFHGLQTAMVAQQMAAQAQLQQMQAGQRVLPPGLAGEAPRTAGSPGPDSRPTPGQYL
;
A
#
# COMPACT_ATOMS: atom_id res chain seq x y z
N MET A 1 9.71 -2.33 1.57
CA MET A 1 9.93 -2.39 0.12
C MET A 1 10.55 -1.08 -0.32
N HIS A 2 11.63 -1.14 -1.09
CA HIS A 2 12.41 0.03 -1.50
C HIS A 2 12.02 0.52 -2.90
N GLU A 3 11.68 -0.40 -3.82
CA GLU A 3 11.41 -0.05 -5.23
C GLU A 3 10.13 -0.73 -5.79
N PRO A 4 8.93 -0.19 -5.51
CA PRO A 4 7.65 -0.73 -6.01
C PRO A 4 7.62 -0.97 -7.52
N ALA A 5 8.10 0.02 -8.27
CA ALA A 5 8.02 0.02 -9.73
C ALA A 5 8.93 -1.07 -10.35
N LYS A 6 10.12 -1.30 -9.76
CA LYS A 6 11.05 -2.34 -10.20
C LYS A 6 10.41 -3.73 -10.05
N ILE A 7 9.84 -4.00 -8.88
CA ILE A 7 9.19 -5.29 -8.57
C ILE A 7 7.99 -5.54 -9.49
N LEU A 8 7.15 -4.52 -9.72
CA LEU A 8 6.02 -4.65 -10.66
C LEU A 8 6.47 -4.98 -12.09
N ARG A 9 7.53 -4.31 -12.57
CA ARG A 9 8.08 -4.57 -13.91
C ARG A 9 8.65 -6.00 -14.02
N ILE A 10 9.36 -6.48 -13.00
CA ILE A 10 9.90 -7.84 -12.97
C ILE A 10 8.77 -8.86 -12.89
N GLY A 11 7.77 -8.63 -12.03
CA GLY A 11 6.61 -9.52 -11.90
C GLY A 11 5.84 -9.68 -13.21
N GLU A 12 5.60 -8.59 -13.94
CA GLU A 12 4.97 -8.62 -15.27
C GLU A 12 5.83 -9.38 -16.29
N MET A 13 7.15 -9.21 -16.26
CA MET A 13 8.07 -9.97 -17.12
C MET A 13 7.99 -11.47 -16.85
N ILE A 14 8.09 -11.89 -15.58
CA ILE A 14 7.97 -13.29 -15.14
C ILE A 14 6.63 -13.88 -15.60
N LYS A 15 5.53 -13.14 -15.43
CA LYS A 15 4.21 -13.56 -15.87
C LYS A 15 4.13 -13.83 -17.37
N ARG A 16 4.68 -12.93 -18.20
CA ARG A 16 4.74 -13.14 -19.65
C ARG A 16 5.59 -14.35 -20.05
N LEU A 17 6.71 -14.56 -19.37
CA LEU A 17 7.56 -15.73 -19.61
C LEU A 17 6.83 -17.03 -19.24
N LEU A 18 6.08 -17.04 -18.12
CA LEU A 18 5.24 -18.18 -17.75
C LEU A 18 4.16 -18.48 -18.81
N GLU A 19 3.53 -17.44 -19.35
CA GLU A 19 2.54 -17.59 -20.43
C GLU A 19 3.18 -18.18 -21.70
N GLU A 20 4.38 -17.75 -22.06
CA GLU A 20 5.11 -18.26 -23.22
C GLU A 20 5.49 -19.74 -23.06
N VAL A 21 5.96 -20.16 -21.88
CA VAL A 21 6.27 -21.57 -21.60
C VAL A 21 5.02 -22.45 -21.69
N ARG A 22 3.84 -21.88 -21.47
CA ARG A 22 2.55 -22.59 -21.60
C ARG A 22 2.03 -22.61 -23.04
N SER A 23 2.50 -21.72 -23.90
CA SER A 23 1.98 -21.55 -25.26
C SER A 23 2.68 -22.46 -26.26
N ALA A 24 3.97 -22.75 -26.07
CA ALA A 24 4.77 -23.57 -26.97
C ALA A 24 5.84 -24.39 -26.24
N PRO A 25 6.22 -25.58 -26.76
CA PRO A 25 7.28 -26.39 -26.18
C PRO A 25 8.64 -25.70 -26.33
N LEU A 26 9.46 -25.78 -25.29
CA LEU A 26 10.81 -25.20 -25.28
C LEU A 26 11.88 -26.24 -25.61
N ASP A 27 12.85 -25.84 -26.43
CA ASP A 27 14.09 -26.60 -26.59
C ASP A 27 15.01 -26.43 -25.37
N GLU A 28 16.07 -27.23 -25.31
CA GLU A 28 16.99 -27.22 -24.16
C GLU A 28 17.72 -25.88 -23.99
N ALA A 29 18.08 -25.20 -25.09
CA ALA A 29 18.73 -23.89 -25.03
C ALA A 29 17.79 -22.82 -24.46
N ALA A 30 16.51 -22.83 -24.85
CA ALA A 30 15.50 -21.93 -24.31
C ALA A 30 15.22 -22.23 -22.83
N ARG A 31 15.17 -23.51 -22.43
CA ARG A 31 15.02 -23.89 -21.02
C ARG A 31 16.19 -23.41 -20.16
N ALA A 32 17.42 -23.60 -20.62
CA ALA A 32 18.62 -23.12 -19.93
C ALA A 32 18.61 -21.59 -19.76
N ARG A 33 18.23 -20.86 -20.82
CA ARG A 33 18.10 -19.41 -20.77
C ARG A 33 17.00 -18.96 -19.81
N LEU A 34 15.88 -19.67 -19.76
CA LEU A 34 14.79 -19.33 -18.86
C LEU A 34 15.15 -19.58 -17.39
N ALA A 35 15.91 -20.64 -17.11
CA ALA A 35 16.46 -20.89 -15.77
C ALA A 35 17.36 -19.73 -15.32
N GLU A 36 18.27 -19.26 -16.19
CA GLU A 36 19.12 -18.11 -15.89
C GLU A 36 18.31 -16.82 -15.67
N VAL A 37 17.27 -16.59 -16.48
CA VAL A 37 16.37 -15.45 -16.28
C VAL A 37 15.61 -15.55 -14.95
N HIS A 38 15.22 -16.75 -14.53
CA HIS A 38 14.57 -16.98 -13.23
C HIS A 38 15.48 -16.56 -12.07
N GLU A 39 16.70 -17.09 -12.02
CA GLU A 39 17.68 -16.78 -10.97
C GLU A 39 18.01 -15.29 -10.92
N ARG A 40 18.27 -14.67 -12.09
CA ARG A 40 18.51 -13.22 -12.17
C ARG A 40 17.31 -12.41 -11.71
N SER A 41 16.09 -12.86 -12.00
CA SER A 41 14.88 -12.17 -11.57
C SER A 41 14.73 -12.22 -10.04
N ILE A 42 15.10 -13.33 -9.40
CA ILE A 42 15.12 -13.43 -7.93
C ILE A 42 16.10 -12.41 -7.35
N THR A 43 17.34 -12.37 -7.83
CA THR A 43 18.34 -11.38 -7.38
C THR A 43 17.86 -9.94 -7.56
N GLU A 44 17.26 -9.61 -8.70
CA GLU A 44 16.74 -8.28 -8.97
C GLU A 44 15.54 -7.91 -8.08
N LEU A 45 14.72 -8.89 -7.69
CA LEU A 45 13.63 -8.71 -6.74
C LEU A 45 14.18 -8.43 -5.33
N GLU A 46 15.22 -9.14 -4.90
CA GLU A 46 15.83 -9.00 -3.57
C GLU A 46 16.27 -7.54 -3.31
N ASP A 47 16.87 -6.89 -4.30
CA ASP A 47 17.26 -5.47 -4.21
C ASP A 47 16.07 -4.54 -3.89
N GLY A 48 14.87 -4.87 -4.38
CA GLY A 48 13.66 -4.07 -4.20
C GLY A 48 12.91 -4.37 -2.91
N LEU A 49 13.18 -5.52 -2.28
CA LEU A 49 12.45 -6.05 -1.13
C LEU A 49 13.08 -5.61 0.21
N SER A 50 12.31 -5.70 1.28
CA SER A 50 12.84 -5.55 2.64
C SER A 50 13.48 -6.88 3.10
N PRO A 51 14.40 -6.86 4.07
CA PRO A 51 15.07 -8.08 4.55
C PRO A 51 14.12 -9.22 4.93
N ASP A 52 12.99 -8.90 5.59
CA ASP A 52 12.00 -9.90 5.97
C ASP A 52 11.34 -10.60 4.77
N LEU A 53 11.07 -9.83 3.70
CA LEU A 53 10.47 -10.34 2.46
C LEU A 53 11.50 -11.12 1.63
N VAL A 54 12.77 -10.71 1.67
CA VAL A 54 13.88 -11.50 1.08
C VAL A 54 14.00 -12.85 1.78
N ALA A 55 14.00 -12.86 3.12
CA ALA A 55 14.02 -14.09 3.88
C ALA A 55 12.80 -14.98 3.62
N GLU A 56 11.62 -14.38 3.39
CA GLU A 56 10.43 -15.12 2.98
C GLU A 56 10.57 -15.73 1.58
N LEU A 57 11.04 -14.94 0.61
CA LEU A 57 11.27 -15.37 -0.76
C LEU A 57 12.21 -16.59 -0.79
N HIS A 58 13.35 -16.53 -0.11
CA HIS A 58 14.30 -17.66 -0.04
C HIS A 58 13.75 -18.90 0.67
N ARG A 59 12.77 -18.77 1.57
CA ARG A 59 12.15 -19.94 2.21
C ARG A 59 11.22 -20.69 1.26
N ILE A 60 10.65 -20.00 0.28
CA ILE A 60 9.67 -20.58 -0.64
C ILE A 60 10.29 -20.94 -1.99
N THR A 61 11.28 -20.20 -2.48
CA THR A 61 11.96 -20.49 -3.74
C THR A 61 13.00 -21.57 -3.53
N LEU A 62 12.96 -22.60 -4.38
CA LEU A 62 14.00 -23.62 -4.43
C LEU A 62 14.85 -23.37 -5.69
N PRO A 63 16.17 -23.22 -5.56
CA PRO A 63 17.05 -23.04 -6.71
C PRO A 63 17.08 -24.31 -7.57
N PHE A 64 17.31 -24.15 -8.87
CA PHE A 64 17.54 -25.29 -9.76
C PHE A 64 18.88 -25.98 -9.44
N THR A 65 18.96 -27.28 -9.70
CA THR A 65 20.22 -28.04 -9.53
C THR A 65 21.18 -27.76 -10.68
N ASP A 66 22.47 -27.58 -10.39
CA ASP A 66 23.50 -27.33 -11.41
C ASP A 66 23.78 -28.53 -12.33
N ASP A 67 23.30 -29.72 -11.97
CA ASP A 67 23.63 -30.99 -12.65
C ASP A 67 22.90 -31.18 -13.99
N ALA A 68 21.82 -30.44 -14.25
CA ALA A 68 21.04 -30.56 -15.48
C ALA A 68 20.19 -29.32 -15.78
N VAL A 69 19.87 -29.12 -17.07
CA VAL A 69 18.91 -28.09 -17.48
C VAL A 69 17.50 -28.47 -16.98
N PRO A 70 16.82 -27.60 -16.20
CA PRO A 70 15.52 -27.92 -15.64
C PRO A 70 14.50 -28.20 -16.74
N SER A 71 13.62 -29.16 -16.46
CA SER A 71 12.48 -29.51 -17.30
C SER A 71 11.54 -28.32 -17.49
N GLU A 72 10.77 -28.34 -18.57
CA GLU A 72 9.74 -27.32 -18.79
C GLU A 72 8.71 -27.28 -17.66
N ALA A 73 8.41 -28.45 -17.05
CA ALA A 73 7.52 -28.52 -15.90
C ALA A 73 8.09 -27.82 -14.67
N GLU A 74 9.38 -28.02 -14.37
CA GLU A 74 10.08 -27.33 -13.27
C GLU A 74 10.10 -25.82 -13.50
N LEU A 75 10.41 -25.38 -14.72
CA LEU A 75 10.38 -23.97 -15.09
C LEU A 75 8.97 -23.36 -14.92
N ARG A 76 7.91 -24.06 -15.35
CA ARG A 76 6.53 -23.59 -15.16
C ARG A 76 6.17 -23.46 -13.68
N ILE A 77 6.54 -24.43 -12.86
CA ILE A 77 6.27 -24.41 -11.41
C ILE A 77 7.01 -23.24 -10.75
N ALA A 78 8.30 -23.09 -11.01
CA ALA A 78 9.13 -22.04 -10.42
C ALA A 78 8.62 -20.64 -10.80
N GLN A 79 8.31 -20.41 -12.07
CA GLN A 79 7.76 -19.14 -12.54
C GLN A 79 6.37 -18.87 -11.95
N ALA A 80 5.48 -19.86 -11.93
CA ALA A 80 4.14 -19.72 -11.34
C ALA A 80 4.19 -19.43 -9.84
N GLN A 81 5.14 -20.02 -9.12
CA GLN A 81 5.37 -19.74 -7.71
C GLN A 81 5.75 -18.27 -7.48
N LEU A 82 6.70 -17.74 -8.25
CA LEU A 82 7.09 -16.33 -8.16
C LEU A 82 5.94 -15.39 -8.50
N VAL A 83 5.20 -15.66 -9.59
CA VAL A 83 4.03 -14.84 -9.97
C VAL A 83 3.00 -14.84 -8.85
N GLY A 84 2.63 -16.01 -8.33
CA GLY A 84 1.62 -16.12 -7.28
C GLY A 84 2.04 -15.44 -5.98
N TRP A 85 3.31 -15.56 -5.59
CA TRP A 85 3.81 -14.87 -4.40
C TRP A 85 3.80 -13.34 -4.58
N LEU A 86 4.24 -12.84 -5.74
CA LEU A 86 4.21 -11.41 -6.06
C LEU A 86 2.78 -10.86 -6.08
N GLU A 87 1.84 -11.57 -6.70
CA GLU A 87 0.42 -11.20 -6.71
C GLU A 87 -0.15 -11.14 -5.28
N GLY A 88 0.20 -12.11 -4.42
CA GLY A 88 -0.17 -12.12 -3.00
C GLY A 88 0.42 -10.94 -2.22
N LEU A 89 1.70 -10.63 -2.43
CA LEU A 89 2.38 -9.49 -1.82
C LEU A 89 1.68 -8.17 -2.17
N PHE A 90 1.42 -7.94 -3.46
CA PHE A 90 0.76 -6.71 -3.92
C PHE A 90 -0.69 -6.62 -3.41
N HIS A 91 -1.42 -7.72 -3.37
CA HIS A 91 -2.77 -7.74 -2.81
C HIS A 91 -2.78 -7.42 -1.30
N GLY A 92 -1.81 -7.95 -0.55
CA GLY A 92 -1.63 -7.65 0.88
C GLY A 92 -1.34 -6.16 1.12
N LEU A 93 -0.44 -5.57 0.32
CA LEU A 93 -0.11 -4.14 0.40
C LEU A 93 -1.31 -3.24 0.09
N GLN A 94 -2.10 -3.58 -0.94
CA GLN A 94 -3.32 -2.84 -1.30
C GLN A 94 -4.36 -2.93 -0.18
N THR A 95 -4.58 -4.13 0.36
CA THR A 95 -5.53 -4.35 1.47
C THR A 95 -5.13 -3.54 2.71
N ALA A 96 -3.85 -3.54 3.08
CA ALA A 96 -3.34 -2.76 4.19
C ALA A 96 -3.53 -1.25 3.97
N MET A 97 -3.29 -0.75 2.75
CA MET A 97 -3.49 0.66 2.42
C MET A 97 -4.96 1.07 2.50
N VAL A 98 -5.87 0.25 1.99
CA VAL A 98 -7.33 0.51 2.09
C VAL A 98 -7.76 0.55 3.56
N ALA A 99 -7.30 -0.40 4.37
CA ALA A 99 -7.59 -0.41 5.81
C ALA A 99 -7.07 0.85 6.52
N GLN A 100 -5.86 1.31 6.17
CA GLN A 100 -5.31 2.57 6.69
C GLN A 100 -6.15 3.78 6.30
N GLN A 101 -6.59 3.87 5.04
CA GLN A 101 -7.45 4.96 4.58
C GLN A 101 -8.78 4.99 5.33
N MET A 102 -9.43 3.83 5.52
CA MET A 102 -10.66 3.72 6.28
C MET A 102 -10.48 4.13 7.75
N ALA A 103 -9.40 3.68 8.39
CA ALA A 103 -9.09 4.06 9.77
C ALA A 103 -8.86 5.58 9.91
N ALA A 104 -8.13 6.20 8.97
CA ALA A 104 -7.91 7.63 8.94
C ALA A 104 -9.22 8.41 8.76
N GLN A 105 -10.11 7.96 7.86
CA GLN A 105 -11.43 8.58 7.67
C GLN A 105 -12.30 8.50 8.94
N ALA A 106 -12.30 7.35 9.62
CA ALA A 106 -13.03 7.17 10.88
C ALA A 106 -12.51 8.08 12.00
N GLN A 107 -11.18 8.30 12.07
CA GLN A 107 -10.58 9.23 13.03
C GLN A 107 -11.02 10.68 12.76
N LEU A 108 -11.04 11.11 11.49
CA LEU A 108 -11.50 12.45 11.12
C LEU A 108 -12.99 12.67 11.47
N GLN A 109 -13.84 11.67 11.23
CA GLN A 109 -15.25 11.74 11.61
C GLN A 109 -15.43 11.86 13.13
N GLN A 110 -14.63 11.15 13.92
CA GLN A 110 -14.64 11.26 15.39
C GLN A 110 -14.20 12.65 15.86
N MET A 111 -13.18 13.25 15.24
CA MET A 111 -12.75 14.62 15.56
C MET A 111 -13.83 15.64 15.24
N GLN A 112 -14.49 15.52 14.07
CA GLN A 112 -15.59 16.39 13.67
C GLN A 112 -16.82 16.22 14.58
N ALA A 113 -17.12 14.98 15.00
CA ALA A 113 -18.18 14.71 15.96
C ALA A 113 -17.87 15.29 17.34
N GLY A 114 -16.63 15.13 17.84
CA GLY A 114 -16.18 15.71 19.10
C GLY A 114 -16.22 17.24 19.12
N GLN A 115 -15.94 17.88 17.98
CA GLN A 115 -16.01 19.34 17.84
C GLN A 115 -17.46 19.86 17.77
N ARG A 116 -18.42 19.04 17.35
CA ARG A 116 -19.87 19.35 17.36
C ARG A 116 -20.53 19.21 18.73
N VAL A 117 -19.91 18.46 19.65
CA VAL A 117 -20.39 18.26 21.03
C VAL A 117 -19.87 19.35 21.97
N LEU A 118 -19.02 20.27 21.51
CA LEU A 118 -18.62 21.43 22.31
C LEU A 118 -19.86 22.34 22.52
N PRO A 119 -20.34 22.51 23.76
CA PRO A 119 -21.60 23.18 24.01
C PRO A 119 -21.50 24.68 23.63
N PRO A 120 -22.44 25.22 22.83
CA PRO A 120 -22.60 26.66 22.67
C PRO A 120 -23.19 27.20 23.98
N GLY A 121 -22.34 27.50 24.96
CA GLY A 121 -22.82 27.76 26.31
C GLY A 121 -21.79 28.36 27.24
N LEU A 122 -21.06 29.38 26.79
CA LEU A 122 -20.42 30.36 27.67
C LEU A 122 -20.71 31.79 27.16
N ALA A 123 -21.98 32.06 26.83
CA ALA A 123 -22.52 33.41 26.94
C ALA A 123 -22.89 33.58 28.41
N GLY A 124 -22.05 34.30 29.15
CA GLY A 124 -22.14 34.47 30.59
C GLY A 124 -23.52 34.97 31.03
N GLU A 125 -24.16 34.19 31.89
CA GLU A 125 -25.34 34.56 32.64
C GLU A 125 -24.89 35.42 33.83
N ALA A 126 -25.11 36.74 33.73
CA ALA A 126 -24.94 37.66 34.85
C ALA A 126 -26.25 37.76 35.66
N PRO A 127 -26.23 37.78 37.00
CA PRO A 127 -27.43 37.81 37.81
C PRO A 127 -28.13 39.17 37.71
N ARG A 128 -29.47 39.13 37.57
CA ARG A 128 -30.32 40.32 37.67
C ARG A 128 -30.37 40.80 39.13
N THR A 129 -29.84 41.99 39.40
CA THR A 129 -30.20 42.79 40.58
C THR A 129 -30.85 44.10 40.13
N ALA A 130 -32.06 44.33 40.63
CA ALA A 130 -32.87 45.51 40.39
C ALA A 130 -32.29 46.76 41.06
N GLY A 131 -32.40 47.93 40.39
CA GLY A 131 -32.05 49.22 40.97
C GLY A 131 -32.17 50.41 40.00
N SER A 132 -33.39 50.90 39.81
CA SER A 132 -33.86 52.29 39.52
C SER A 132 -33.25 53.18 38.40
N PRO A 133 -34.04 54.14 37.86
CA PRO A 133 -33.79 54.80 36.58
C PRO A 133 -33.12 56.18 36.73
N GLY A 134 -32.15 56.49 35.86
CA GLY A 134 -31.59 57.83 35.68
C GLY A 134 -31.90 58.36 34.28
N PRO A 135 -32.32 59.64 34.11
CA PRO A 135 -32.68 60.19 32.82
C PRO A 135 -31.50 60.83 32.08
N ASP A 136 -31.66 60.87 30.75
CA ASP A 136 -31.09 61.80 29.78
C ASP A 136 -29.59 61.76 29.42
N SER A 137 -29.29 61.41 28.15
CA SER A 137 -28.74 62.36 27.13
C SER A 137 -28.02 61.65 25.96
N ARG A 138 -28.74 61.49 24.84
CA ARG A 138 -28.43 61.54 23.37
C ARG A 138 -26.98 61.31 22.81
N PRO A 139 -26.73 61.41 21.47
CA PRO A 139 -26.60 60.27 20.56
C PRO A 139 -25.20 60.11 19.92
N THR A 140 -24.95 58.92 19.39
CA THR A 140 -23.80 58.54 18.54
C THR A 140 -23.71 59.37 17.24
N PRO A 141 -22.49 59.58 16.73
CA PRO A 141 -22.23 59.18 15.35
C PRO A 141 -20.82 58.60 15.13
N GLY A 142 -20.68 57.63 14.23
CA GLY A 142 -19.36 57.25 13.72
C GLY A 142 -19.28 55.82 13.20
N GLN A 143 -20.01 55.52 12.13
CA GLN A 143 -19.81 54.34 11.32
C GLN A 143 -18.72 54.63 10.28
N TYR A 144 -17.64 53.86 10.30
CA TYR A 144 -16.66 53.84 9.23
C TYR A 144 -16.63 52.46 8.59
N LEU A 145 -16.61 52.51 7.26
CA LEU A 145 -16.42 51.42 6.30
C LEU A 145 -15.04 50.76 6.45
#